data_AF-A0A7X1G093-F1
#
_entry.id   AF-A0A7X1G093-F1
#
_cell.length_a   1.000
_cell.length_b   1.000
_cell.length_c   1.000
_cell.angle_alpha   90.00
_cell.angle_beta   90.00
_cell.angle_gamma   90.00
#
_symmetry.space_group_name_H-M   'P 1'
#
loop_
_entity.id
_entity.type
_entity.pdbx_description
1 polymer ?
#
loop_
_entity_poly.entity_id
_entity_poly.type
_entity_poly.pdbx_seq_one_letter_code
_entity_poly.pdbx_strand_id
1 'polypeptide(L)'
;MTASPLAAGCDLARQATELIAESWCLTLESAAVIWLRLGKLAALDAAAMAEGERMVEEKMQAALEHSARLMTGGFGLAPQSVARGSLAYYRGRVADNRRRLTRPARTGR
;
A
#
# COMPACT_ATOMS: atom_id res chain seq x y z
N MET A 1 -23.15 -31.00 -6.05
CA MET A 1 -23.20 -29.77 -6.89
C MET A 1 -21.78 -29.34 -7.18
N THR A 2 -21.21 -29.79 -8.30
CA THR A 2 -19.91 -29.31 -8.79
C THR A 2 -20.15 -28.07 -9.65
N ALA A 3 -19.48 -26.96 -9.34
CA ALA A 3 -19.55 -25.78 -10.19
C ALA A 3 -19.11 -26.13 -11.62
N SER A 4 -19.84 -25.62 -12.62
CA SER A 4 -19.53 -25.87 -14.03
C SER A 4 -18.17 -25.24 -14.37
N PRO A 5 -17.27 -25.92 -15.11
CA PRO A 5 -15.90 -25.45 -15.38
C PRO A 5 -15.86 -24.08 -16.08
N LEU A 6 -16.90 -23.71 -16.84
CA LEU A 6 -17.04 -22.39 -17.45
C LEU A 6 -17.30 -21.27 -16.42
N ALA A 7 -18.05 -21.55 -15.35
CA ALA A 7 -18.31 -20.58 -14.29
C ALA A 7 -17.03 -20.26 -13.49
N ALA A 8 -16.22 -21.29 -13.20
CA ALA A 8 -14.93 -21.12 -12.52
C ALA A 8 -13.94 -20.26 -13.34
N GLY A 9 -13.96 -20.39 -14.68
CA GLY A 9 -13.13 -19.54 -15.56
C GLY A 9 -13.55 -18.07 -15.57
N CYS A 10 -14.86 -17.79 -15.59
CA CYS A 10 -15.39 -16.42 -15.52
C CYS A 10 -15.03 -15.74 -14.18
N ASP A 11 -15.13 -16.50 -13.07
CA ASP A 11 -14.77 -16.00 -11.74
C ASP A 11 -13.29 -15.65 -11.62
N LEU A 12 -12.40 -16.48 -12.19
CA LEU A 12 -10.96 -16.19 -12.19
C LEU A 12 -10.63 -14.94 -13.00
N ALA A 13 -11.21 -14.80 -14.20
CA ALA A 13 -11.02 -13.64 -15.05
C ALA A 13 -11.47 -12.35 -14.34
N ARG A 14 -12.66 -12.39 -13.71
CA ARG A 14 -13.18 -11.28 -12.91
C ARG A 14 -12.24 -10.92 -11.76
N GLN A 15 -11.82 -11.92 -10.98
CA GLN A 15 -10.92 -11.70 -9.84
C GLN A 15 -9.57 -11.10 -10.26
N ALA A 16 -9.02 -11.54 -11.39
CA ALA A 16 -7.78 -11.00 -11.94
C ALA A 16 -7.96 -9.53 -12.37
N THR A 17 -9.04 -9.19 -13.06
CA THR A 17 -9.32 -7.81 -13.48
C THR A 17 -9.47 -6.87 -12.28
N GLU A 18 -10.18 -7.30 -11.24
CA GLU A 18 -10.31 -6.53 -9.99
C GLU A 18 -8.94 -6.31 -9.34
N LEU A 19 -8.13 -7.36 -9.20
CA LEU A 19 -6.79 -7.24 -8.61
C LEU A 19 -5.87 -6.31 -9.41
N ILE A 20 -5.93 -6.37 -10.74
CA ILE A 20 -5.14 -5.50 -11.63
C ILE A 20 -5.56 -4.05 -11.47
N ALA A 21 -6.87 -3.76 -11.54
CA ALA A 21 -7.39 -2.41 -11.37
C ALA A 21 -7.00 -1.84 -10.00
N GLU A 22 -7.12 -2.66 -8.96
CA GLU A 22 -6.74 -2.29 -7.60
C GLU A 22 -5.23 -1.98 -7.47
N SER A 23 -4.38 -2.75 -8.13
CA SER A 23 -2.92 -2.57 -8.15
C SER A 23 -2.51 -1.30 -8.90
N TRP A 24 -3.21 -0.97 -9.99
CA TRP A 24 -3.01 0.28 -10.72
C TRP A 24 -3.37 1.51 -9.87
N CYS A 25 -4.50 1.48 -9.18
CA CYS A 25 -4.87 2.55 -8.24
C CYS A 25 -3.79 2.75 -7.17
N LEU A 26 -3.30 1.66 -6.55
CA LEU A 26 -2.24 1.74 -5.55
C LEU A 26 -0.94 2.34 -6.15
N THR A 27 -0.59 1.97 -7.37
CA THR A 27 0.58 2.53 -8.06
C THR A 27 0.48 4.05 -8.20
N LEU A 28 -0.68 4.55 -8.63
CA LEU A 28 -0.92 5.99 -8.78
C LEU A 28 -0.88 6.74 -7.44
N GLU A 29 -1.49 6.18 -6.40
CA GLU A 29 -1.45 6.75 -5.05
C GLU A 29 -0.02 6.79 -4.50
N SER A 30 0.75 5.73 -4.73
CA SER A 30 2.15 5.63 -4.32
C SER A 30 3.01 6.67 -5.05
N ALA A 31 2.79 6.88 -6.35
CA ALA A 31 3.48 7.92 -7.11
C ALA A 31 3.18 9.32 -6.54
N ALA A 32 1.94 9.61 -6.15
CA ALA A 32 1.59 10.87 -5.49
C ALA A 32 2.32 11.06 -4.15
N VAL A 33 2.42 10.00 -3.32
CA VAL A 33 3.17 10.03 -2.05
C VAL A 33 4.66 10.31 -2.29
N ILE A 34 5.26 9.70 -3.32
CA ILE A 34 6.65 9.95 -3.70
C ILE A 34 6.85 11.43 -4.04
N TRP A 35 5.99 12.01 -4.88
CA TRP A 35 6.07 13.42 -5.25
C TRP A 35 5.93 14.35 -4.03
N LEU A 36 5.01 14.08 -3.11
CA LEU A 36 4.85 14.86 -1.89
C LEU A 36 6.11 14.83 -1.01
N ARG A 37 6.75 13.66 -0.91
CA ARG A 37 7.99 13.48 -0.14
C ARG A 37 9.17 14.16 -0.81
N LEU A 38 9.29 14.09 -2.13
CA LEU A 38 10.30 14.84 -2.89
C LEU A 38 10.13 16.35 -2.67
N GLY A 39 8.89 16.85 -2.69
CA GLY A 39 8.59 18.25 -2.39
C GLY A 39 9.03 18.67 -0.99
N LYS A 40 8.79 17.83 0.03
CA LYS A 40 9.29 18.08 1.40
C LYS A 40 10.82 18.05 1.48
N LEU A 41 11.45 17.04 0.87
CA LEU A 41 12.90 16.85 0.92
C LEU A 41 13.65 17.97 0.19
N ALA A 42 13.05 18.58 -0.83
CA ALA A 42 13.62 19.70 -1.56
C ALA A 42 13.83 20.96 -0.70
N ALA A 43 13.22 21.05 0.49
CA ALA A 43 13.44 22.15 1.42
C ALA A 43 14.84 22.14 2.06
N LEU A 44 15.53 20.99 2.06
CA LEU A 44 16.89 20.81 2.59
C LEU A 44 17.08 21.36 4.02
N ASP A 45 16.03 21.31 4.85
CA ASP A 45 16.02 21.80 6.21
C ASP A 45 15.98 20.65 7.25
N ALA A 46 15.92 21.00 8.53
CA ALA A 46 15.82 20.02 9.60
C ALA A 46 14.52 19.17 9.52
N ALA A 47 13.42 19.75 9.02
CA ALA A 47 12.16 19.04 8.85
C ALA A 47 12.24 18.01 7.71
N ALA A 48 12.99 18.30 6.64
CA ALA A 48 13.29 17.38 5.55
C ALA A 48 14.09 16.16 6.05
N MET A 49 15.11 16.37 6.90
CA MET A 49 15.88 15.27 7.51
C MET A 49 15.00 14.36 8.37
N ALA A 50 14.18 14.94 9.25
CA ALA A 50 13.23 14.18 10.05
C ALA A 50 12.20 13.40 9.22
N GLU A 51 11.76 13.95 8.07
CA GLU A 51 10.92 13.20 7.14
C GLU A 51 11.70 12.05 6.48
N GLY A 52 12.96 12.24 6.11
CA GLY A 52 13.82 11.19 5.55
C GLY A 52 13.97 9.99 6.48
N GLU A 53 14.25 10.23 7.76
CA GLU A 53 14.34 9.19 8.79
C GLU A 53 13.02 8.43 8.94
N ARG A 54 11.90 9.17 9.09
CA ARG A 54 10.57 8.58 9.18
C ARG A 54 10.22 7.74 7.94
N MET A 55 10.62 8.18 6.76
CA MET A 55 10.40 7.44 5.52
C MET A 55 11.10 6.08 5.50
N VAL A 56 12.25 5.94 6.17
CA VAL A 56 12.96 4.66 6.31
C VAL A 56 12.27 3.78 7.33
N GLU A 57 11.94 4.32 8.51
CA GLU A 57 11.22 3.62 9.56
C GLU A 57 9.89 3.03 9.04
N GLU A 58 9.12 3.83 8.32
CA GLU A 58 7.83 3.40 7.76
C GLU A 58 7.98 2.24 6.78
N LYS A 59 9.04 2.25 5.95
CA LYS A 59 9.33 1.15 5.01
C LYS A 59 9.74 -0.12 5.75
N MET A 60 10.62 0.00 6.75
CA MET A 60 11.08 -1.12 7.54
C MET A 60 9.93 -1.76 8.32
N GLN A 61 9.14 -0.95 9.05
CA GLN A 61 7.94 -1.42 9.74
C GLN A 61 6.97 -2.10 8.77
N ALA A 62 6.72 -1.46 7.62
CA ALA A 62 5.78 -2.02 6.65
C ALA A 62 6.24 -3.38 6.13
N ALA A 63 7.52 -3.53 5.80
CA ALA A 63 8.10 -4.78 5.31
C ALA A 63 8.09 -5.88 6.38
N LEU A 64 8.43 -5.54 7.63
CA LEU A 64 8.44 -6.48 8.75
C LEU A 64 7.03 -6.99 9.06
N GLU A 65 6.07 -6.08 9.24
CA GLU A 65 4.67 -6.43 9.50
C GLU A 65 4.07 -7.26 8.34
N HIS A 66 4.39 -6.89 7.09
CA HIS A 66 3.91 -7.63 5.93
C HIS A 66 4.48 -9.06 5.89
N SER A 67 5.79 -9.20 6.07
CA SER A 67 6.48 -10.49 6.08
C SER A 67 5.99 -11.37 7.23
N ALA A 68 5.78 -10.79 8.41
CA ALA A 68 5.21 -11.50 9.55
C ALA A 68 3.80 -12.04 9.23
N ARG A 69 2.95 -11.23 8.61
CA ARG A 69 1.60 -11.67 8.20
C ARG A 69 1.65 -12.75 7.12
N LEU A 70 2.60 -12.67 6.17
CA LEU A 70 2.80 -13.73 5.19
C LEU A 70 3.23 -15.04 5.87
N MET A 71 4.25 -15.00 6.73
CA MET A 71 4.78 -16.20 7.41
C MET A 71 3.77 -16.86 8.35
N THR A 72 2.92 -16.07 8.99
CA THR A 72 1.88 -16.56 9.91
C THR A 72 0.59 -16.98 9.21
N GLY A 73 0.49 -16.81 7.88
CA GLY A 73 -0.75 -17.06 7.14
C GLY A 73 -1.85 -16.05 7.41
N GLY A 74 -1.52 -14.86 7.92
CA GLY A 74 -2.47 -13.78 8.26
C GLY A 74 -3.26 -13.21 7.07
N PHE A 75 -2.92 -13.57 5.84
CA PHE A 75 -3.69 -13.25 4.62
C PHE A 75 -4.44 -14.47 4.04
N GLY A 76 -4.48 -15.58 4.79
CA GLY A 76 -4.96 -16.88 4.31
C GLY A 76 -3.88 -17.65 3.53
N LEU A 77 -4.22 -18.87 3.12
CA LEU A 77 -3.30 -19.80 2.46
C LEU A 77 -3.51 -19.87 0.93
N ALA A 78 -4.59 -19.27 0.43
CA ALA A 78 -4.90 -19.29 -0.99
C ALA A 78 -4.13 -18.16 -1.72
N PRO A 79 -3.54 -18.41 -2.90
CA PRO A 79 -2.75 -17.40 -3.62
C PRO A 79 -3.50 -16.07 -3.82
N GLN A 80 -4.80 -16.13 -4.14
CA GLN A 80 -5.66 -14.98 -4.33
C GLN A 80 -5.94 -14.20 -3.03
N SER A 81 -6.05 -14.90 -1.89
CA SER A 81 -6.27 -14.25 -0.59
C SER A 81 -5.00 -13.54 -0.14
N VAL A 82 -3.84 -14.18 -0.36
CA VAL A 82 -2.53 -13.58 -0.12
C VAL A 82 -2.35 -12.33 -0.95
N ALA A 83 -2.58 -12.39 -2.27
CA ALA A 83 -2.41 -11.24 -3.15
C ALA A 83 -3.31 -10.04 -2.74
N ARG A 84 -4.59 -10.28 -2.50
CA ARG A 84 -5.53 -9.23 -2.06
C ARG A 84 -5.17 -8.69 -0.67
N GLY A 85 -4.78 -9.57 0.25
CA GLY A 85 -4.35 -9.18 1.60
C GLY A 85 -3.12 -8.28 1.58
N SER A 86 -2.13 -8.63 0.76
CA SER A 86 -0.95 -7.78 0.51
C SER A 86 -1.33 -6.42 -0.04
N LEU A 87 -2.22 -6.39 -1.04
CA LEU A 87 -2.63 -5.15 -1.68
C LEU A 87 -3.41 -4.23 -0.74
N ALA A 88 -4.35 -4.79 0.03
CA ALA A 88 -5.11 -4.06 1.04
C ALA A 88 -4.19 -3.50 2.13
N TYR A 89 -3.21 -4.29 2.57
CA TYR A 89 -2.22 -3.86 3.56
C TYR A 89 -1.41 -2.65 3.07
N TYR A 90 -0.83 -2.71 1.86
CA TYR A 90 -0.05 -1.59 1.32
C TYR A 90 -0.89 -0.36 1.03
N ARG A 91 -2.15 -0.53 0.58
CA ARG A 91 -3.09 0.58 0.42
C ARG A 91 -3.33 1.35 1.70
N GLY A 92 -3.53 0.65 2.82
CA GLY A 92 -3.64 1.30 4.13
C GLY A 92 -2.43 2.17 4.44
N ARG A 93 -1.22 1.62 4.27
CA ARG A 93 0.04 2.34 4.53
C ARG A 93 0.22 3.55 3.60
N VAL A 94 -0.13 3.44 2.32
CA VAL A 94 -0.03 4.56 1.36
C VAL A 94 -1.07 5.64 1.67
N ALA A 95 -2.29 5.26 2.04
CA ALA A 95 -3.33 6.20 2.44
C ALA A 95 -2.93 6.99 3.69
N ASP A 96 -2.36 6.33 4.71
CA ASP A 96 -1.86 6.99 5.92
C ASP A 96 -0.73 7.99 5.60
N ASN A 97 0.19 7.60 4.72
CA ASN A 97 1.25 8.46 4.22
C ASN A 97 0.69 9.70 3.53
N ARG A 98 -0.20 9.50 2.56
CA ARG A 98 -0.85 10.59 1.83
C ARG A 98 -1.54 11.54 2.79
N ARG A 99 -2.37 11.02 3.71
CA ARG A 99 -3.09 11.83 4.71
C ARG A 99 -2.15 12.67 5.57
N ARG A 100 -1.02 12.11 6.02
CA ARG A 100 -0.02 12.85 6.80
C ARG A 100 0.63 13.95 5.96
N LEU A 101 1.03 13.63 4.74
CA LEU A 101 1.78 14.54 3.87
C LEU A 101 0.91 15.69 3.34
N THR A 102 -0.38 15.45 3.13
CA THR A 102 -1.33 16.49 2.68
C THR A 102 -1.96 17.25 3.84
N ARG A 103 -1.73 16.82 5.09
CA ARG A 103 -2.23 17.56 6.25
C ARG A 103 -1.47 18.90 6.33
N PRO A 104 -2.18 20.03 6.43
CA PRO A 104 -1.53 21.32 6.61
C PRO A 104 -0.59 21.25 7.82
N ALA A 105 0.61 21.84 7.70
CA ALA A 105 1.40 22.13 8.87
C ALA A 105 0.51 22.93 9.81
N ARG A 106 0.38 22.50 11.08
CA ARG A 106 -0.29 23.32 12.08
C ARG A 106 0.56 24.58 12.21
N THR A 107 0.15 25.65 11.53
CA THR A 107 0.66 26.99 11.78
C THR A 107 0.42 27.25 13.26
N GLY A 108 1.51 27.27 14.02
CA GLY A 108 1.49 27.58 15.45
C GLY A 108 0.96 28.99 15.65
N ARG A 109 0.07 29.10 16.63
CA ARG A 109 -0.22 30.33 17.36
C ARG A 109 0.99 30.67 18.24
#